data_AF-A0A0T9RMQ9-F1
#
_entry.id   AF-A0A0T9RMQ9-F1
#
_cell.length_a   1.000
_cell.length_b   1.000
_cell.length_c   1.000
_cell.angle_alpha   90.00
_cell.angle_beta   90.00
_cell.angle_gamma   90.00
#
_symmetry.space_group_name_H-M   'P 1'
#
loop_
_entity.id
_entity.type
_entity.pdbx_description
1 polymer ?
#
loop_
_entity_poly.entity_id
_entity_poly.type
_entity_poly.pdbx_seq_one_letter_code
_entity_poly.pdbx_strand_id
1 'polypeptide(L)' 'MKSNQLEDVTCQVKQAQAVLAMWLELATGGKNDTTDKIGAIITLLDGVPEVMVEANNNLHDYTMEKYKESKK' A
#
# COMPACT_ATOMS: atom_id res chain seq x y z
N MET A 1 -5.42 18.53 7.37
CA MET A 1 -5.05 17.25 6.73
C MET A 1 -6.31 16.41 6.61
N LYS A 2 -6.58 15.80 5.45
CA LYS A 2 -7.68 14.84 5.35
C LYS A 2 -7.28 13.59 6.16
N SER A 3 -8.10 13.17 7.11
CA SER A 3 -7.95 11.89 7.76
C SER A 3 -8.53 10.84 6.81
N ASN A 4 -7.70 10.30 5.93
CA ASN A 4 -8.09 9.20 5.06
C ASN A 4 -8.21 7.93 5.91
N GLN A 5 -9.22 7.09 5.64
CA GLN A 5 -9.30 5.79 6.28
C GLN A 5 -8.13 4.91 5.79
N LEU A 6 -7.65 3.98 6.62
CA LEU A 6 -6.50 3.14 6.25
C LEU A 6 -6.77 2.36 4.95
N GLU A 7 -8.03 2.00 4.70
CA GLU A 7 -8.51 1.40 3.44
C GLU A 7 -8.28 2.33 2.23
N ASP A 8 -8.59 3.62 2.35
CA ASP A 8 -8.37 4.61 1.30
C ASP A 8 -6.88 4.73 0.97
N VAL A 9 -6.03 4.77 1.99
CA VAL A 9 -4.58 4.91 1.82
C VAL A 9 -3.99 3.63 1.22
N THR A 10 -4.46 2.46 1.62
CA THR A 10 -4.09 1.17 1.01
C THR A 10 -4.42 1.16 -0.48
N CYS A 11 -5.63 1.64 -0.85
CA CYS A 11 -6.05 1.74 -2.24
C CYS A 11 -5.16 2.71 -3.04
N GLN A 12 -4.77 3.84 -2.45
CA GLN A 12 -3.85 4.81 -3.06
C GLN A 12 -2.48 4.19 -3.37
N VAL A 13 -1.93 3.36 -2.48
CA VAL A 13 -0.66 2.66 -2.73
C VAL A 13 -0.79 1.69 -3.91
N LYS A 14 -1.87 0.89 -3.94
CA LYS A 14 -2.14 -0.02 -5.08
C LYS A 14 -2.27 0.72 -6.40
N GLN A 15 -2.97 1.86 -6.40
CA GLN A 15 -3.11 2.71 -7.59
C GLN A 15 -1.77 3.29 -8.04
N ALA A 16 -0.95 3.76 -7.10
CA ALA A 16 0.39 4.26 -7.42
C ALA A 16 1.27 3.19 -8.05
N GLN A 17 1.25 1.96 -7.52
CA GLN A 17 1.97 0.82 -8.11
C GLN A 17 1.50 0.53 -9.54
N ALA A 18 0.18 0.55 -9.79
CA ALA A 18 -0.36 0.34 -11.13
C ALA A 18 0.08 1.42 -12.14
N VAL A 19 0.08 2.69 -11.71
CA VAL A 19 0.57 3.80 -12.55
C VAL A 19 2.06 3.67 -12.85
N LEU A 20 2.86 3.31 -11.84
CA LEU A 20 4.30 3.07 -12.01
C LEU A 20 4.59 1.91 -12.96
N ALA A 21 3.84 0.80 -12.86
CA ALA A 21 3.97 -0.33 -13.77
C ALA A 21 3.65 0.08 -15.22
N MET A 22 2.56 0.82 -15.43
CA MET A 22 2.23 1.38 -16.75
C MET A 22 3.35 2.28 -17.27
N TRP A 23 3.95 3.14 -16.44
CA TRP A 23 5.06 4.00 -16.85
C TRP A 23 6.31 3.21 -17.20
N LEU A 24 6.58 2.10 -16.48
CA LEU A 24 7.68 1.21 -16.77
C LEU A 24 7.54 0.58 -18.17
N GLU A 25 6.33 0.14 -18.53
CA GLU A 25 6.02 -0.42 -19.85
C GLU A 25 6.13 0.62 -20.97
N LEU A 26 5.73 1.87 -20.70
CA LEU A 26 5.78 2.96 -21.67
C LEU A 26 7.18 3.57 -21.84
N ALA A 27 8.12 3.30 -20.93
CA ALA A 27 9.50 3.79 -20.98
C ALA A 27 10.35 3.06 -22.04
N THR A 28 9.92 3.11 -23.31
CA THR A 28 10.57 2.52 -24.48
C THR A 28 11.46 3.57 -25.17
N GLY A 29 12.49 4.07 -24.50
CA GLY A 29 13.22 5.22 -25.02
C GLY A 29 14.52 5.59 -24.30
N GLY A 30 15.50 4.68 -24.30
CA GLY A 30 16.92 5.07 -24.35
C GLY A 30 17.61 5.54 -23.07
N LYS A 31 17.01 5.49 -21.88
CA LYS A 31 17.74 5.70 -20.61
C LYS A 31 17.30 4.69 -19.56
N ASN A 32 18.16 3.69 -19.34
CA ASN A 32 18.08 2.69 -18.27
C ASN A 32 17.75 3.30 -16.90
N ASP A 33 18.34 4.46 -16.59
CA ASP A 33 18.17 5.16 -15.31
C ASP A 33 16.70 5.43 -14.90
N THR A 34 15.81 5.78 -15.83
CA THR A 34 14.40 6.04 -15.48
C THR A 34 13.63 4.74 -15.19
N THR A 35 13.84 3.72 -16.01
CA THR A 35 13.24 2.39 -15.85
C THR A 35 13.71 1.74 -14.55
N ASP A 36 15.00 1.86 -14.23
CA ASP A 36 15.61 1.33 -13.00
C ASP A 36 15.03 2.03 -11.75
N LYS A 37 14.86 3.36 -11.81
CA LYS A 37 14.23 4.13 -10.72
C LYS A 37 12.77 3.73 -10.49
N ILE A 38 11.99 3.58 -11.56
CA ILE A 38 10.58 3.15 -11.46
C ILE A 38 10.52 1.72 -10.89
N GLY A 39 11.34 0.80 -11.39
CA GLY A 39 11.41 -0.57 -10.89
C GLY A 39 11.81 -0.64 -9.41
N ALA A 40 12.76 0.20 -8.97
CA ALA A 40 13.15 0.31 -7.57
C ALA A 40 11.97 0.76 -6.68
N ILE A 41 11.19 1.75 -7.12
CA ILE A 41 10.01 2.21 -6.37
C ILE A 41 8.92 1.11 -6.32
N ILE A 42 8.65 0.42 -7.44
CA ILE A 42 7.71 -0.70 -7.46
C ILE A 42 8.13 -1.77 -6.45
N THR A 43 9.43 -2.10 -6.42
CA THR A 43 10.00 -3.08 -5.48
C THR A 43 9.87 -2.64 -4.02
N LEU A 44 10.09 -1.34 -3.73
CA LEU A 44 9.92 -0.80 -2.37
C LEU A 44 8.46 -0.81 -1.89
N LEU A 45 7.51 -0.74 -2.82
CA LEU A 45 6.07 -0.77 -2.51
C LEU A 45 5.50 -2.19 -2.50
N ASP A 46 6.25 -3.19 -2.94
CA ASP A 46 5.80 -4.59 -2.99
C ASP A 46 5.45 -5.10 -1.59
N GLY A 47 4.28 -5.72 -1.45
CA GLY A 47 3.76 -6.22 -0.18
C GLY A 47 3.27 -5.14 0.81
N VAL A 48 3.49 -3.85 0.57
CA VAL A 48 3.05 -2.77 1.48
C VAL A 48 1.54 -2.76 1.67
N PRO A 49 0.70 -2.82 0.60
CA PRO A 49 -0.75 -2.85 0.78
C PRO A 49 -1.26 -4.04 1.60
N GLU A 50 -0.64 -5.21 1.45
CA GLU A 50 -1.00 -6.44 2.16
C GLU A 50 -0.74 -6.28 3.66
N VAL A 51 0.45 -5.79 4.03
CA VAL A 51 0.81 -5.53 5.43
C VAL A 51 -0.09 -4.45 6.05
N MET A 52 -0.50 -3.43 5.28
CA MET A 52 -1.44 -2.41 5.75
C MET A 52 -2.82 -3.00 6.08
N VAL A 53 -3.34 -3.90 5.24
CA VAL A 53 -4.61 -4.60 5.48
C VAL A 53 -4.51 -5.49 6.72
N GLU A 54 -3.42 -6.26 6.83
CA GLU A 54 -3.18 -7.13 7.98
C GLU A 54 -3.12 -6.32 9.28
N ALA A 55 -2.38 -5.21 9.30
CA ALA A 55 -2.30 -4.33 10.46
C ALA A 55 -3.67 -3.75 10.85
N ASN A 56 -4.51 -3.38 9.87
CA ASN A 56 -5.87 -2.88 10.14
C ASN A 56 -6.74 -3.96 10.81
N ASN A 57 -6.66 -5.19 10.30
CA ASN A 57 -7.42 -6.32 10.82
C ASN A 57 -6.98 -6.66 12.25
N ASN A 58 -5.67 -6.74 12.50
CA ASN A 58 -5.12 -6.99 13.84
C ASN A 58 -5.57 -5.92 14.85
N LEU A 59 -5.60 -4.64 14.43
CA LEU A 59 -6.09 -3.55 15.28
C LEU A 59 -7.59 -3.68 15.58
N HIS A 60 -8.38 -4.08 14.57
CA HIS A 60 -9.80 -4.33 14.72
C HIS A 60 -10.08 -5.47 15.71
N ASP A 61 -9.39 -6.60 15.54
CA ASP A 61 -9.52 -7.78 16.40
C ASP A 61 -9.18 -7.46 17.85
N TYR A 62 -8.04 -6.78 18.09
CA TYR A 62 -7.64 -6.32 19.42
C TYR A 62 -8.71 -5.42 20.08
N THR A 63 -9.28 -4.50 19.30
CA THR A 63 -10.34 -3.60 19.80
C THR A 63 -11.60 -4.38 20.20
N MET A 64 -11.97 -5.39 19.41
CA MET A 64 -13.13 -6.25 19.68
C MET A 64 -12.92 -7.17 20.89
N GLU A 65 -11.73 -7.72 21.07
CA GLU A 65 -11.37 -8.51 22.25
C GLU A 65 -11.48 -7.68 23.54
N LYS A 66 -10.85 -6.51 23.56
CA LYS A 66 -10.92 -5.58 24.70
C LYS A 66 -12.35 -5.17 25.03
N TYR A 67 -13.19 -4.96 24.01
CA TYR A 67 -14.61 -4.64 24.23
C TYR A 67 -15.36 -5.79 24.91
N LYS A 68 -15.14 -7.04 24.45
CA LYS A 68 -15.76 -8.24 25.08
C LYS A 68 -15.32 -8.40 26.53
N GLU A 69 -14.05 -8.17 26.83
CA GLU A 69 -13.53 -8.22 28.20
C GLU A 69 -14.17 -7.17 29.11
N SER A 70 -14.37 -5.95 28.61
CA SER A 70 -14.99 -4.86 29.37
C SER A 70 -16.47 -5.09 29.71
N LYS A 71 -17.11 -6.05 29.03
CA LYS A 71 -18.53 -6.41 29.21
C LYS A 71 -18.75 -7.70 29.99
N LYS A 72 -17.68 -8.34 30.45
CA LYS A 72 -17.70 -9.56 31.25
C LYS A 72 -17.59 -9.23 32.74
#